data_AF-A0A7V4IJ91-F1
#
_entry.id   AF-A0A7V4IJ91-F1
#
_cell.length_a   1.000
_cell.length_b   1.000
_cell.length_c   1.000
_cell.angle_alpha   90.00
_cell.angle_beta   90.00
_cell.angle_gamma   90.00
#
_symmetry.space_group_name_H-M   'P 1'
#
loop_
_entity.id
_entity.type
_entity.pdbx_description
1 polymer ?
#
loop_
_entity_poly.entity_id
_entity_poly.type
_entity_poly.pdbx_seq_one_letter_code
_entity_poly.pdbx_strand_id
1 'polypeptide(L)'
;MICLQCKKQIPDDSSSCSECGTPIVHQVQVVREISFRRYQRWIFYGILSFVFLAMVAIIARIYNANAKMVSDLIASQNLLDETKKKLASKEGELGGAIAKIEEANRSLEDTNSKLSDAETKLGDMEASLKKKENDFKAVLGEKTEFDEKYKKCQLDLDRSDANVYSLIIKLGKGISNKDLLKIPMADSNLIGDDGDGDGLPDKIEETFGSDPAKKDSDGDGYDDKSEVLRGYDPKSAGKLPIDNAFTVKQKGNILLQVEANGEAWYVAGDGKRYLLGFPKDAFRIMRQLDYWTNDWKSPAKTAPISAEKEAGSSTTPQVYSPVSL
;
A
#
# COMPACT_ATOMS: atom_id res chain seq x y z
N MET A 1 -83.73 20.10 112.87
CA MET A 1 -84.38 19.85 111.54
C MET A 1 -84.88 21.14 110.88
N ILE A 2 -85.20 21.17 109.57
CA ILE A 2 -85.78 22.38 108.89
C ILE A 2 -87.29 22.18 108.65
N CYS A 3 -88.11 23.17 109.04
CA CYS A 3 -89.56 23.13 108.80
C CYS A 3 -89.89 23.18 107.29
N LEU A 4 -90.73 22.27 106.80
CA LEU A 4 -91.10 22.22 105.37
C LEU A 4 -91.99 23.38 104.91
N GLN A 5 -92.69 24.05 105.84
CA GLN A 5 -93.58 25.19 105.53
C GLN A 5 -92.88 26.55 105.68
N CYS A 6 -92.12 26.76 106.77
CA CYS A 6 -91.47 28.06 107.02
C CYS A 6 -89.95 28.09 106.78
N LYS A 7 -89.34 26.96 106.38
CA LYS A 7 -87.89 26.81 106.06
C LYS A 7 -86.91 27.27 107.16
N LYS A 8 -87.37 27.43 108.41
CA LYS A 8 -86.52 27.77 109.57
C LYS A 8 -86.05 26.53 110.33
N GLN A 9 -84.94 26.71 111.06
CA GLN A 9 -84.30 25.67 111.87
C GLN A 9 -85.09 25.42 113.15
N ILE A 10 -85.32 24.16 113.49
CA ILE A 10 -86.10 23.70 114.64
C ILE A 10 -85.20 22.85 115.56
N PRO A 11 -85.31 22.99 116.90
CA PRO A 11 -84.70 22.08 117.89
C PRO A 11 -85.19 20.63 117.71
N ASP A 12 -84.29 19.67 117.89
CA ASP A 12 -84.50 18.27 117.48
C ASP A 12 -85.54 17.49 118.32
N ASP A 13 -86.02 18.03 119.45
CA ASP A 13 -86.96 17.34 120.36
C ASP A 13 -88.38 17.95 120.38
N SER A 14 -88.76 18.75 119.38
CA SER A 14 -90.07 19.42 119.34
C SER A 14 -91.10 18.69 118.45
N SER A 15 -92.29 18.42 119.00
CA SER A 15 -93.39 17.72 118.31
C SER A 15 -94.22 18.62 117.36
N SER A 16 -93.97 19.93 117.39
CA SER A 16 -94.67 20.94 116.57
C SER A 16 -93.77 22.12 116.29
N CYS A 17 -93.90 22.74 115.11
CA CYS A 17 -93.10 23.90 114.76
C CYS A 17 -93.55 25.13 115.57
N SER A 18 -92.63 25.77 116.29
CA SER A 18 -92.89 26.94 117.14
C SER A 18 -93.42 28.17 116.40
N GLU A 19 -93.13 28.31 115.10
CA GLU A 19 -93.57 29.48 114.32
C GLU A 19 -94.86 29.27 113.52
N CYS A 20 -95.16 28.05 113.06
CA CYS A 20 -96.32 27.81 112.19
C CYS A 20 -97.33 26.82 112.77
N GLY A 21 -97.09 26.29 113.98
CA GLY A 21 -98.04 25.44 114.70
C GLY A 21 -98.33 24.08 114.05
N THR A 22 -97.64 23.74 112.95
CA THR A 22 -97.87 22.47 112.24
C THR A 22 -97.28 21.29 113.04
N PRO A 23 -98.03 20.19 113.21
CA PRO A 23 -97.52 18.99 113.89
C PRO A 23 -96.44 18.32 113.05
N ILE A 24 -95.30 18.03 113.67
CA ILE A 24 -94.14 17.46 112.99
C ILE A 24 -94.23 15.94 113.09
N VAL A 25 -94.64 15.29 111.99
CA VAL A 25 -94.64 13.82 111.90
C VAL A 25 -93.25 13.37 111.44
N HIS A 26 -92.37 13.10 112.41
CA HIS A 26 -90.97 12.71 112.22
C HIS A 26 -90.77 11.56 111.22
N GLN A 27 -91.66 10.56 111.24
CA GLN A 27 -91.61 9.38 110.37
C GLN A 27 -91.69 9.74 108.87
N VAL A 28 -92.51 10.73 108.50
CA VAL A 28 -92.73 11.11 107.09
C VAL A 28 -91.53 11.89 106.52
N GLN A 29 -90.86 12.69 107.36
CA GLN A 29 -89.69 13.46 106.96
C GLN A 29 -88.45 12.56 106.74
N VAL A 30 -88.23 11.59 107.64
CA VAL A 30 -87.13 10.64 107.54
C VAL A 30 -87.26 9.76 106.30
N VAL A 31 -88.47 9.25 105.99
CA VAL A 31 -88.72 8.44 104.80
C VAL A 31 -88.49 9.23 103.50
N ARG A 32 -88.91 10.50 103.46
CA ARG A 32 -88.67 11.38 102.30
C ARG A 32 -87.17 11.64 102.08
N GLU A 33 -86.41 11.92 103.13
CA GLU A 33 -84.95 12.10 103.04
C GLU A 33 -84.22 10.81 102.60
N ILE A 34 -84.60 9.65 103.14
CA ILE A 34 -84.04 8.36 102.73
C ILE A 34 -84.31 8.10 101.24
N SER A 35 -85.52 8.38 100.77
CA SER A 35 -85.87 8.22 99.36
C SER A 35 -85.08 9.15 98.45
N PHE A 36 -84.85 10.40 98.87
CA PHE A 36 -84.05 11.37 98.14
C PHE A 36 -82.56 10.98 98.09
N ARG A 37 -81.98 10.54 99.21
CA ARG A 37 -80.59 10.04 99.26
C ARG A 37 -80.41 8.78 98.42
N ARG A 38 -81.41 7.89 98.38
CA ARG A 38 -81.40 6.70 97.51
C ARG A 38 -81.44 7.10 96.04
N TYR A 39 -82.28 8.06 95.67
CA TYR A 39 -82.34 8.62 94.32
C TYR A 39 -81.02 9.29 93.91
N GLN A 40 -80.41 10.09 94.79
CA GLN A 40 -79.09 10.69 94.56
C GLN A 40 -78.00 9.64 94.32
N ARG A 41 -77.99 8.52 95.07
CA ARG A 41 -77.05 7.40 94.83
C ARG A 41 -77.28 6.75 93.46
N TRP A 42 -78.52 6.50 93.06
CA TRP A 42 -78.82 5.96 91.73
C TRP A 42 -78.41 6.91 90.60
N ILE A 43 -78.63 8.23 90.76
CA ILE A 43 -78.11 9.23 89.80
C ILE A 43 -76.58 9.17 89.76
N PHE A 44 -75.91 9.14 90.92
CA PHE A 44 -74.46 9.09 90.98
C PHE A 44 -73.90 7.83 90.31
N TYR A 45 -74.51 6.66 90.53
CA TYR A 45 -74.15 5.43 89.83
C TYR A 45 -74.45 5.49 88.33
N GLY A 46 -75.56 6.14 87.94
CA GLY A 46 -75.88 6.38 86.53
C GLY A 46 -74.80 7.22 85.84
N ILE A 47 -74.39 8.33 86.46
CA ILE A 47 -73.31 9.20 85.93
C ILE A 47 -71.97 8.45 85.92
N LEU A 48 -71.61 7.74 87.00
CA LEU A 48 -70.37 6.96 87.07
C LEU A 48 -70.31 5.88 85.99
N SER A 49 -71.42 5.17 85.78
CA SER A 49 -71.56 4.16 84.72
C SER A 49 -71.42 4.78 83.33
N PHE A 50 -72.06 5.93 83.10
CA PHE A 50 -71.93 6.64 81.82
C PHE A 50 -70.48 7.11 81.57
N VAL A 51 -69.81 7.67 82.58
CA VAL A 51 -68.39 8.07 82.49
C VAL A 51 -67.49 6.86 82.23
N PHE A 52 -67.74 5.73 82.89
CA PHE A 52 -66.99 4.49 82.67
C PHE A 52 -67.18 3.96 81.24
N LEU A 53 -68.42 3.90 80.75
CA LEU A 53 -68.71 3.47 79.37
C LEU A 53 -68.10 4.42 78.34
N ALA A 54 -68.15 5.73 78.57
CA ALA A 54 -67.50 6.71 77.71
C ALA A 54 -65.98 6.53 77.68
N MET A 55 -65.35 6.25 78.83
CA MET A 55 -63.91 5.98 78.92
C MET A 55 -63.54 4.71 78.14
N VAL A 56 -64.28 3.62 78.30
CA VAL A 56 -64.06 2.37 77.55
C VAL A 56 -64.20 2.60 76.04
N ALA A 57 -65.20 3.38 75.62
CA ALA A 57 -65.40 3.71 74.21
C ALA A 57 -64.23 4.53 73.61
N ILE A 58 -63.71 5.50 74.36
CA ILE A 58 -62.53 6.29 73.94
C ILE A 58 -61.30 5.38 73.82
N ILE A 59 -61.08 4.50 74.80
CA ILE A 59 -59.98 3.55 74.79
C ILE A 59 -60.07 2.64 73.56
N ALA A 60 -61.24 2.06 73.28
CA ALA A 60 -61.45 1.21 72.10
C ALA A 60 -61.16 1.97 70.79
N ARG A 61 -61.58 3.24 70.71
CA ARG A 61 -61.29 4.09 69.54
C ARG A 61 -59.79 4.34 69.35
N ILE A 62 -59.06 4.59 70.43
CA ILE A 62 -57.60 4.77 70.41
C ILE A 62 -56.91 3.48 69.97
N TYR A 63 -57.30 2.33 70.52
CA TYR A 63 -56.73 1.03 70.11
C TYR A 63 -56.96 0.75 68.63
N ASN A 64 -58.17 1.01 68.12
CA ASN A 64 -58.47 0.81 66.70
C ASN A 64 -57.66 1.79 65.80
N ALA A 65 -57.54 3.06 66.21
CA ALA A 65 -56.71 4.03 65.50
C ALA A 65 -55.22 3.64 65.49
N ASN A 66 -54.71 3.16 66.63
CA ASN A 66 -53.32 2.70 66.75
C ASN A 66 -53.06 1.44 65.91
N ALA A 67 -53.99 0.48 65.89
CA ALA A 67 -53.87 -0.70 65.06
C ALA A 67 -53.77 -0.34 63.56
N LYS A 68 -54.59 0.61 63.10
CA LYS A 68 -54.53 1.13 61.73
C LYS A 68 -53.20 1.81 61.43
N MET A 69 -52.67 2.63 62.34
CA MET A 69 -51.35 3.25 62.15
C MET A 69 -50.23 2.22 62.04
N VAL A 70 -50.28 1.15 62.83
CA VAL A 70 -49.30 0.05 62.75
C VAL A 70 -49.41 -0.68 61.41
N SER A 71 -50.62 -0.96 60.92
CA SER A 71 -50.78 -1.57 59.59
C SER A 71 -50.28 -0.67 58.47
N ASP A 72 -50.55 0.64 58.54
CA ASP A 72 -50.08 1.62 57.55
C ASP A 72 -48.54 1.74 57.60
N LEU A 73 -47.94 1.68 58.79
CA LEU A 73 -46.49 1.67 58.96
C LEU A 73 -45.85 0.43 58.31
N ILE A 74 -46.41 -0.76 58.54
CA ILE A 74 -45.95 -2.00 57.92
C ILE A 74 -46.09 -1.92 56.39
N ALA A 75 -47.22 -1.41 55.89
CA ALA A 75 -47.43 -1.20 54.46
C ALA A 75 -46.38 -0.25 53.86
N SER A 76 -46.05 0.84 54.57
CA SER A 76 -45.02 1.80 54.14
C SER A 76 -43.61 1.18 54.11
N GLN A 77 -43.27 0.31 55.08
CA GLN A 77 -42.00 -0.42 55.08
C GLN A 77 -41.89 -1.37 53.89
N ASN A 78 -42.96 -2.12 53.58
CA ASN A 78 -42.97 -3.02 52.44
C ASN A 78 -42.76 -2.27 51.11
N LEU A 79 -43.39 -1.09 50.96
CA LEU A 79 -43.16 -0.23 49.80
C LEU A 79 -41.73 0.29 49.73
N LEU A 80 -41.13 0.66 50.87
CA LEU A 80 -39.72 1.07 50.92
C LEU A 80 -38.79 -0.07 50.52
N ASP A 81 -39.06 -1.30 50.93
CA ASP A 81 -38.23 -2.45 50.55
C ASP A 81 -38.41 -2.82 49.08
N GLU A 82 -39.63 -2.73 48.53
CA GLU A 82 -39.88 -2.94 47.11
C GLU A 82 -39.17 -1.88 46.25
N THR A 83 -39.24 -0.61 46.66
CA THR A 83 -38.56 0.49 45.95
C THR A 83 -37.05 0.35 46.02
N LYS A 84 -36.47 -0.02 47.17
CA LYS A 84 -35.04 -0.36 47.28
C LYS A 84 -34.64 -1.50 46.35
N LYS A 85 -35.44 -2.56 46.27
CA LYS A 85 -35.16 -3.70 45.40
C LYS A 85 -35.19 -3.32 43.92
N LYS A 86 -36.16 -2.50 43.51
CA LYS A 86 -36.22 -1.94 42.15
C LYS A 86 -35.02 -1.06 41.84
N LEU A 87 -34.60 -0.23 42.80
CA LEU A 87 -33.44 0.64 42.65
C LEU A 87 -32.15 -0.16 42.48
N ALA A 88 -31.91 -1.18 43.32
CA ALA A 88 -30.77 -2.09 43.19
C ALA A 88 -30.76 -2.84 41.84
N SER A 89 -31.94 -3.28 41.36
CA SER A 89 -32.05 -3.89 40.02
C SER A 89 -31.67 -2.91 38.91
N LYS A 90 -32.10 -1.65 39.02
CA LYS A 90 -31.79 -0.60 38.02
C LYS A 90 -30.32 -0.20 38.07
N GLU A 91 -29.70 -0.14 39.24
CA GLU A 91 -28.25 0.06 39.39
C GLU A 91 -27.46 -1.07 38.72
N GLY A 92 -27.90 -2.33 38.88
CA GLY A 92 -27.30 -3.47 38.19
C GLY A 92 -27.44 -3.40 36.67
N GLU A 93 -28.61 -3.06 36.15
CA GLU A 93 -28.83 -2.82 34.72
C GLU A 93 -27.94 -1.69 34.18
N LEU A 94 -27.81 -0.60 34.93
CA LEU A 94 -26.95 0.53 34.57
C LEU A 94 -25.47 0.12 34.54
N GLY A 95 -25.01 -0.62 35.56
CA GLY A 95 -23.65 -1.16 35.60
C GLY A 95 -23.34 -2.08 34.42
N GLY A 96 -24.30 -2.95 34.05
CA GLY A 96 -24.17 -3.80 32.87
C GLY A 96 -24.13 -3.00 31.56
N ALA A 97 -24.91 -1.92 31.45
CA ALA A 97 -24.87 -1.03 30.30
C ALA A 97 -23.53 -0.27 30.21
N ILE A 98 -22.99 0.21 31.34
CA ILE A 98 -21.68 0.86 31.42
C ILE A 98 -20.57 -0.09 30.97
N ALA A 99 -20.57 -1.34 31.45
CA ALA A 99 -19.59 -2.35 31.04
C ALA A 99 -19.62 -2.61 29.52
N LYS A 100 -20.81 -2.68 28.92
CA LYS A 100 -20.96 -2.80 27.45
C LYS A 100 -20.43 -1.59 26.70
N ILE A 101 -20.65 -0.38 27.22
CA ILE A 101 -20.10 0.85 26.64
C ILE A 101 -18.57 0.85 26.73
N GLU A 102 -18.01 0.43 27.86
CA GLU A 102 -16.56 0.36 28.03
C GLU A 102 -15.93 -0.67 27.08
N GLU A 103 -16.55 -1.84 26.92
CA GLU A 103 -16.13 -2.85 25.94
C GLU A 103 -16.20 -2.32 24.50
N ALA A 104 -17.31 -1.65 24.14
CA ALA A 104 -17.45 -1.02 22.83
C ALA A 104 -16.40 0.07 22.57
N ASN A 105 -16.08 0.88 23.59
CA ASN A 105 -15.02 1.90 23.49
C ASN A 105 -13.64 1.27 23.29
N ARG A 106 -13.31 0.18 23.99
CA ARG A 106 -12.04 -0.54 23.77
C ARG A 106 -11.95 -1.12 22.36
N SER A 107 -13.05 -1.70 21.86
CA SER A 107 -13.11 -2.17 20.48
C SER A 107 -12.93 -1.03 19.48
N LEU A 108 -13.50 0.15 19.76
CA LEU A 108 -13.38 1.32 18.91
C LEU A 108 -11.94 1.84 18.88
N GLU A 109 -11.25 1.85 20.02
CA GLU A 109 -9.84 2.22 20.13
C GLU A 109 -8.93 1.27 19.33
N ASP A 110 -9.15 -0.06 19.43
CA ASP A 110 -8.44 -1.05 18.61
C ASP A 110 -8.69 -0.85 17.10
N THR A 111 -9.94 -0.57 16.71
CA THR A 111 -10.24 -0.28 15.29
C THR A 111 -9.58 1.00 14.80
N ASN A 112 -9.50 2.04 15.63
CA ASN A 112 -8.81 3.28 15.27
C ASN A 112 -7.30 3.08 15.16
N SER A 113 -6.69 2.28 16.05
CA SER A 113 -5.28 1.91 15.93
C SER A 113 -5.01 1.19 14.62
N LYS A 114 -5.83 0.18 14.29
CA LYS A 114 -5.71 -0.56 13.02
C LYS A 114 -5.91 0.32 11.79
N LEU A 115 -6.82 1.29 11.88
CA LEU A 115 -7.04 2.26 10.81
C LEU A 115 -5.80 3.14 10.60
N SER A 116 -5.20 3.64 11.68
CA SER A 116 -3.95 4.41 11.61
C SER A 116 -2.78 3.59 11.01
N ASP A 117 -2.66 2.31 11.39
CA ASP A 117 -1.67 1.40 10.80
C ASP A 117 -1.94 1.14 9.30
N ALA A 118 -3.20 1.15 8.87
CA ALA A 118 -3.56 1.01 7.46
C ALA A 118 -3.26 2.31 6.67
N GLU A 119 -3.50 3.47 7.26
CA GLU A 119 -3.19 4.77 6.67
C GLU A 119 -1.68 4.97 6.47
N THR A 120 -0.86 4.58 7.45
CA THR A 120 0.61 4.63 7.34
C THR A 120 1.12 3.71 6.22
N LYS A 121 0.61 2.47 6.14
CA LYS A 121 0.93 1.55 5.04
C LYS A 121 0.53 2.10 3.67
N LEU A 122 -0.63 2.76 3.56
CA LEU A 122 -1.07 3.40 2.34
C LEU A 122 -0.10 4.52 1.93
N GLY A 123 0.36 5.34 2.88
CA GLY A 123 1.37 6.37 2.62
C GLY A 123 2.70 5.78 2.12
N ASP A 124 3.18 4.70 2.73
CA ASP A 124 4.40 4.01 2.30
C ASP A 124 4.26 3.39 0.89
N MET A 125 3.08 2.83 0.59
CA MET A 125 2.76 2.29 -0.74
C MET A 125 2.70 3.41 -1.79
N GLU A 126 2.12 4.57 -1.47
CA GLU A 126 2.08 5.72 -2.37
C GLU A 126 3.49 6.27 -2.64
N ALA A 127 4.32 6.39 -1.60
CA ALA A 127 5.72 6.78 -1.76
C ALA A 127 6.50 5.79 -2.64
N SER A 128 6.27 4.49 -2.46
CA SER A 128 6.86 3.42 -3.28
C SER A 128 6.41 3.49 -4.74
N LEU A 129 5.12 3.75 -4.98
CA LEU A 129 4.58 3.93 -6.33
C LEU A 129 5.17 5.16 -7.01
N LYS A 130 5.26 6.28 -6.30
CA LYS A 130 5.86 7.52 -6.82
C LYS A 130 7.34 7.32 -7.16
N LYS A 131 8.06 6.57 -6.34
CA LYS A 131 9.46 6.18 -6.64
C LYS A 131 9.52 5.35 -7.93
N LYS A 132 8.71 4.30 -8.04
CA LYS A 132 8.65 3.46 -9.25
C LYS A 132 8.24 4.26 -10.49
N GLU A 133 7.32 5.22 -10.37
CA GLU A 133 6.93 6.11 -11.46
C GLU A 133 8.11 6.97 -11.91
N ASN A 134 8.87 7.55 -10.98
CA ASN A 134 10.06 8.32 -11.29
C ASN A 134 11.16 7.46 -11.91
N ASP A 135 11.41 6.25 -11.36
CA ASP A 135 12.36 5.29 -11.91
C ASP A 135 11.94 4.89 -13.34
N PHE A 136 10.65 4.63 -13.57
CA PHE A 136 10.12 4.30 -14.88
C PHE A 136 10.22 5.47 -15.87
N LYS A 137 9.97 6.71 -15.42
CA LYS A 137 10.20 7.92 -16.23
C LYS A 137 11.67 8.12 -16.56
N ALA A 138 12.58 7.82 -15.63
CA ALA A 138 14.02 7.89 -15.88
C ALA A 138 14.44 6.86 -16.94
N VAL A 139 13.97 5.61 -16.82
CA VAL A 139 14.21 4.56 -17.83
C VAL A 139 13.59 4.91 -19.18
N LEU A 140 12.39 5.52 -19.20
CA LEU A 140 11.79 6.02 -20.44
C LEU A 140 12.62 7.14 -21.06
N GLY A 141 13.15 8.07 -20.26
CA GLY A 141 14.06 9.12 -20.71
C GLY A 141 15.34 8.55 -21.32
N GLU A 142 15.96 7.59 -20.63
CA GLU A 142 17.15 6.88 -21.10
C GLU A 142 16.87 6.09 -22.39
N LYS A 143 15.67 5.49 -22.51
CA LYS A 143 15.23 4.84 -23.74
C LYS A 143 15.05 5.83 -24.88
N THR A 144 14.47 7.01 -24.64
CA THR A 144 14.35 8.03 -25.69
C THR A 144 15.70 8.54 -26.17
N GLU A 145 16.67 8.67 -25.26
CA GLU A 145 18.05 9.06 -25.57
C GLU A 145 18.79 7.93 -26.32
N PHE A 146 18.54 6.67 -25.94
CA PHE A 146 19.04 5.50 -26.66
C PHE A 146 18.41 5.36 -28.05
N ASP A 147 17.11 5.59 -28.22
CA ASP A 147 16.42 5.55 -29.51
C ASP A 147 16.88 6.70 -30.43
N GLU A 148 17.18 7.88 -29.88
CA GLU A 148 17.82 8.98 -30.64
C GLU A 148 19.26 8.64 -31.03
N LYS A 149 20.03 8.04 -30.13
CA LYS A 149 21.40 7.55 -30.42
C LYS A 149 21.39 6.41 -31.44
N TYR A 150 20.39 5.52 -31.37
CA TYR A 150 20.17 4.44 -32.32
C TYR A 150 19.76 4.99 -33.68
N LYS A 151 18.83 5.96 -33.76
CA LYS A 151 18.50 6.66 -35.02
C LYS A 151 19.70 7.38 -35.61
N LYS A 152 20.53 8.00 -34.78
CA LYS A 152 21.79 8.64 -35.19
C LYS A 152 22.80 7.61 -35.71
N CYS A 153 22.82 6.41 -35.13
CA CYS A 153 23.64 5.29 -35.58
C CYS A 153 23.07 4.59 -36.84
N GLN A 154 21.75 4.60 -37.01
CA GLN A 154 21.03 4.02 -38.14
C GLN A 154 21.12 4.90 -39.41
N LEU A 155 21.57 6.14 -39.28
CA LEU A 155 21.86 7.07 -40.39
C LEU A 155 23.20 6.82 -41.10
N ASP A 156 23.99 5.83 -40.67
CA ASP A 156 25.28 5.47 -41.32
C ASP A 156 25.18 4.25 -42.27
N LEU A 157 24.03 3.59 -42.38
CA LEU A 157 23.82 2.46 -43.33
C LEU A 157 22.96 2.93 -44.51
N ASP A 158 23.48 3.90 -45.25
CA ASP A 158 22.87 4.34 -46.51
C ASP A 158 22.90 3.20 -47.53
N ARG A 159 21.96 3.22 -48.50
CA ARG A 159 21.86 2.23 -49.59
C ARG A 159 23.19 1.96 -50.33
N SER A 160 24.19 2.83 -50.21
CA SER A 160 25.57 2.61 -50.65
C SER A 160 26.22 1.39 -49.99
N ASP A 161 26.01 1.19 -48.69
CA ASP A 161 26.71 0.20 -47.88
C ASP A 161 26.18 -1.21 -48.12
N ALA A 162 24.87 -1.32 -48.37
CA ALA A 162 24.25 -2.56 -48.84
C ALA A 162 24.79 -2.99 -50.21
N ASN A 163 25.04 -2.03 -51.11
CA ASN A 163 25.63 -2.30 -52.43
C ASN A 163 27.11 -2.69 -52.31
N VAL A 164 27.88 -2.05 -51.42
CA VAL A 164 29.28 -2.39 -51.16
C VAL A 164 29.39 -3.77 -50.51
N TYR A 165 28.55 -4.09 -49.53
CA TYR A 165 28.52 -5.41 -48.91
C TYR A 165 28.17 -6.51 -49.94
N SER A 166 27.13 -6.28 -50.75
CA SER A 166 26.77 -7.18 -51.86
C SER A 166 27.93 -7.36 -52.85
N LEU A 167 28.69 -6.29 -53.13
CA LEU A 167 29.86 -6.36 -53.99
C LEU A 167 31.02 -7.16 -53.37
N ILE A 168 31.30 -6.96 -52.07
CA ILE A 168 32.32 -7.72 -51.32
C ILE A 168 31.99 -9.20 -51.32
N ILE A 169 30.73 -9.58 -51.07
CA ILE A 169 30.30 -10.97 -51.12
C ILE A 169 30.39 -11.56 -52.53
N LYS A 170 30.01 -10.78 -53.56
CA LYS A 170 30.03 -11.24 -54.96
C LYS A 170 31.44 -11.37 -55.54
N LEU A 171 32.35 -10.49 -55.17
CA LEU A 171 33.75 -10.49 -55.64
C LEU A 171 34.69 -11.28 -54.73
N GLY A 172 34.27 -11.53 -53.49
CA GLY A 172 35.04 -12.21 -52.48
C GLY A 172 35.28 -13.67 -52.81
N LYS A 173 36.52 -14.12 -52.62
CA LYS A 173 36.92 -15.53 -52.74
C LYS A 173 37.07 -16.11 -51.34
N GLY A 174 36.40 -17.23 -51.09
CA GLY A 174 36.57 -17.97 -49.83
C GLY A 174 38.02 -18.39 -49.63
N ILE A 175 38.55 -18.23 -48.42
CA ILE A 175 39.89 -18.67 -48.02
C ILE A 175 39.85 -19.34 -46.63
N SER A 176 40.63 -20.41 -46.47
CA SER A 176 40.83 -21.08 -45.18
C SER A 176 41.72 -20.24 -44.26
N ASN A 177 41.63 -20.44 -42.94
CA ASN A 177 42.51 -19.76 -41.98
C ASN A 177 43.97 -20.11 -42.28
N LYS A 178 44.24 -21.38 -42.61
CA LYS A 178 45.58 -21.86 -42.97
C LYS A 178 46.17 -21.15 -44.19
N ASP A 179 45.38 -20.92 -45.24
CA ASP A 179 45.85 -20.22 -46.44
C ASP A 179 45.93 -18.71 -46.22
N LEU A 180 45.06 -18.16 -45.37
CA LEU A 180 45.09 -16.75 -44.99
C LEU A 180 46.43 -16.40 -44.32
N LEU A 181 46.89 -17.23 -43.36
CA LEU A 181 48.19 -17.07 -42.67
C LEU A 181 49.41 -17.02 -43.59
N LYS A 182 49.30 -17.48 -44.84
CA LYS A 182 50.39 -17.38 -45.84
C LYS A 182 50.59 -15.97 -46.38
N ILE A 183 49.66 -15.05 -46.10
CA ILE A 183 49.67 -13.67 -46.57
C ILE A 183 49.95 -12.74 -45.38
N PRO A 184 50.99 -11.89 -45.44
CA PRO A 184 51.35 -11.00 -44.34
C PRO A 184 50.25 -9.96 -44.08
N MET A 185 50.06 -9.59 -42.81
CA MET A 185 49.04 -8.61 -42.38
C MET A 185 49.58 -7.17 -42.39
N ALA A 186 48.71 -6.20 -42.66
CA ALA A 186 49.01 -4.78 -42.55
C ALA A 186 48.53 -4.18 -41.21
N ASP A 187 49.25 -3.17 -40.71
CA ASP A 187 48.87 -2.39 -39.52
C ASP A 187 47.85 -1.32 -39.89
N SER A 188 46.62 -1.72 -40.13
CA SER A 188 45.55 -0.79 -40.51
C SER A 188 44.18 -1.37 -40.26
N ASN A 189 43.26 -0.53 -39.79
CA ASN A 189 41.85 -0.87 -39.61
C ASN A 189 41.61 -2.10 -38.73
N LEU A 190 42.47 -2.28 -37.71
CA LEU A 190 42.29 -3.25 -36.64
C LEU A 190 41.21 -2.74 -35.69
N ILE A 191 39.96 -2.82 -36.14
CA ILE A 191 38.78 -2.37 -35.38
C ILE A 191 38.11 -3.59 -34.76
N GLY A 192 37.95 -3.56 -33.45
CA GLY A 192 37.26 -4.61 -32.70
C GLY A 192 37.45 -4.40 -31.21
N ASP A 193 36.89 -5.32 -30.44
CA ASP A 193 37.23 -5.48 -29.02
C ASP A 193 38.67 -6.01 -28.93
N ASP A 194 39.43 -5.48 -27.97
CA ASP A 194 40.85 -5.77 -27.70
C ASP A 194 40.97 -5.96 -26.18
N GLY A 195 40.96 -7.22 -25.75
CA GLY A 195 40.76 -7.65 -24.37
C GLY A 195 41.94 -7.36 -23.46
N ASP A 196 43.16 -7.35 -23.99
CA ASP A 196 44.37 -7.09 -23.24
C ASP A 196 45.03 -5.73 -23.54
N GLY A 197 44.65 -5.08 -24.63
CA GLY A 197 45.13 -3.75 -25.01
C GLY A 197 46.55 -3.76 -25.60
N ASP A 198 46.95 -4.79 -26.33
CA ASP A 198 48.18 -4.80 -27.15
C ASP A 198 47.98 -4.16 -28.54
N GLY A 199 46.71 -3.93 -28.93
CA GLY A 199 46.31 -3.33 -30.19
C GLY A 199 45.99 -4.33 -31.31
N LEU A 200 45.91 -5.62 -31.02
CA LEU A 200 45.39 -6.68 -31.89
C LEU A 200 44.00 -7.09 -31.39
N PRO A 201 42.93 -6.91 -32.18
CA PRO A 201 41.57 -7.28 -31.77
C PRO A 201 41.39 -8.79 -31.52
N ASP A 202 40.56 -9.15 -30.54
CA ASP A 202 40.27 -10.53 -30.09
C ASP A 202 39.93 -11.48 -31.25
N LYS A 203 39.19 -10.98 -32.25
CA LYS A 203 38.78 -11.77 -33.42
C LYS A 203 39.94 -12.11 -34.36
N ILE A 204 40.93 -11.22 -34.43
CA ILE A 204 42.13 -11.45 -35.24
C ILE A 204 43.04 -12.41 -34.50
N GLU A 205 43.18 -12.28 -33.18
CA GLU A 205 43.91 -13.21 -32.32
C GLU A 205 43.39 -14.64 -32.45
N GLU A 206 42.08 -14.84 -32.52
CA GLU A 206 41.47 -16.15 -32.82
C GLU A 206 41.96 -16.76 -34.15
N THR A 207 42.20 -15.93 -35.18
CA THR A 207 42.70 -16.37 -36.49
C THR A 207 44.16 -16.82 -36.43
N PHE A 208 44.98 -16.18 -35.59
CA PHE A 208 46.36 -16.58 -35.34
C PHE A 208 46.47 -17.66 -34.25
N GLY A 209 45.39 -17.88 -33.49
CA GLY A 209 45.32 -18.82 -32.39
C GLY A 209 45.99 -18.33 -31.12
N SER A 210 46.24 -17.02 -30.99
CA SER A 210 46.73 -16.38 -29.76
C SER A 210 45.60 -16.19 -28.74
N ASP A 211 45.94 -15.78 -27.51
CA ASP A 211 45.06 -15.69 -26.34
C ASP A 211 44.58 -14.24 -26.13
N PRO A 212 43.29 -13.91 -26.36
CA PRO A 212 42.80 -12.51 -26.31
C PRO A 212 42.85 -11.80 -24.96
N ALA A 213 43.34 -12.49 -23.93
CA ALA A 213 43.52 -11.95 -22.61
C ALA A 213 45.00 -11.70 -22.26
N LYS A 214 45.93 -11.90 -23.20
CA LYS A 214 47.37 -11.79 -22.97
C LYS A 214 48.09 -11.12 -24.14
N LYS A 215 48.68 -9.96 -23.83
CA LYS A 215 49.48 -9.19 -24.78
C LYS A 215 50.58 -9.97 -25.48
N ASP A 216 51.17 -10.93 -24.78
CA ASP A 216 52.23 -11.82 -25.23
C ASP A 216 51.78 -13.25 -24.90
N SER A 217 51.25 -13.92 -25.92
CA SER A 217 50.56 -15.20 -25.79
C SER A 217 51.51 -16.38 -25.61
N ASP A 218 52.70 -16.33 -26.21
CA ASP A 218 53.71 -17.39 -26.12
C ASP A 218 54.80 -17.13 -25.06
N GLY A 219 54.85 -15.90 -24.54
CA GLY A 219 55.68 -15.49 -23.41
C GLY A 219 57.13 -15.21 -23.78
N ASP A 220 57.43 -14.92 -25.05
CA ASP A 220 58.79 -14.70 -25.54
C ASP A 220 59.30 -13.25 -25.38
N GLY A 221 58.42 -12.34 -24.94
CA GLY A 221 58.71 -10.94 -24.67
C GLY A 221 58.33 -9.97 -25.80
N TYR A 222 57.64 -10.43 -26.84
CA TYR A 222 57.06 -9.59 -27.89
C TYR A 222 55.53 -9.63 -27.85
N ASP A 223 54.88 -8.47 -27.99
CA ASP A 223 53.42 -8.43 -28.03
C ASP A 223 52.88 -9.09 -29.33
N ASP A 224 51.73 -9.78 -29.25
CA ASP A 224 51.12 -10.55 -30.33
C ASP A 224 50.94 -9.72 -31.62
N LYS A 225 50.46 -8.47 -31.48
CA LYS A 225 50.38 -7.51 -32.60
C LYS A 225 51.72 -7.35 -33.32
N SER A 226 52.77 -7.14 -32.55
CA SER A 226 54.12 -6.86 -33.06
C SER A 226 54.69 -8.05 -33.82
N GLU A 227 54.40 -9.25 -33.34
CA GLU A 227 54.80 -10.50 -33.98
C GLU A 227 54.09 -10.72 -35.30
N VAL A 228 52.77 -10.62 -35.32
CA VAL A 228 51.95 -10.79 -36.53
C VAL A 228 52.36 -9.83 -37.64
N LEU A 229 52.60 -8.55 -37.31
CA LEU A 229 53.01 -7.54 -38.29
C LEU A 229 54.43 -7.78 -38.84
N ARG A 230 55.28 -8.46 -38.09
CA ARG A 230 56.64 -8.84 -38.49
C ARG A 230 56.72 -10.24 -39.10
N GLY A 231 55.61 -10.98 -39.14
CA GLY A 231 55.54 -12.32 -39.71
C GLY A 231 55.97 -13.45 -38.76
N TYR A 232 55.90 -13.22 -37.46
CA TYR A 232 56.11 -14.21 -36.40
C TYR A 232 54.76 -14.75 -35.90
N ASP A 233 54.79 -15.96 -35.36
CA ASP A 233 53.60 -16.67 -34.88
C ASP A 233 53.36 -16.35 -33.40
N PRO A 234 52.28 -15.64 -33.04
CA PRO A 234 52.05 -15.17 -31.67
C PRO A 234 51.71 -16.28 -30.67
N LYS A 235 51.42 -17.50 -31.15
CA LYS A 235 51.10 -18.63 -30.28
C LYS A 235 52.33 -19.50 -29.99
N SER A 236 53.39 -19.38 -30.79
CA SER A 236 54.55 -20.23 -30.64
C SER A 236 55.80 -19.66 -31.30
N ALA A 237 56.93 -19.84 -30.61
CA ALA A 237 58.26 -19.53 -31.12
C ALA A 237 58.49 -20.00 -32.58
N GLY A 238 58.39 -19.07 -33.53
CA GLY A 238 58.45 -19.40 -34.94
C GLY A 238 58.03 -18.27 -35.88
N LYS A 239 58.15 -18.52 -37.19
CA LYS A 239 57.65 -17.61 -38.23
C LYS A 239 56.36 -18.14 -38.81
N LEU A 240 55.44 -17.25 -39.14
CA LEU A 240 54.24 -17.58 -39.89
C LEU A 240 54.63 -18.23 -41.24
N PRO A 241 53.80 -19.15 -41.76
CA PRO A 241 54.07 -19.87 -43.02
C PRO A 241 53.84 -18.98 -44.25
N ILE A 242 54.50 -17.81 -44.30
CA ILE A 242 54.34 -16.81 -45.35
C ILE A 242 54.84 -17.38 -46.68
N ASP A 243 53.96 -17.37 -47.68
CA ASP A 243 54.27 -17.79 -49.05
C ASP A 243 54.11 -16.59 -49.99
N ASN A 244 55.24 -16.06 -50.44
CA ASN A 244 55.29 -14.93 -51.36
C ASN A 244 54.66 -15.25 -52.73
N ALA A 245 54.80 -16.48 -53.23
CA ALA A 245 54.23 -16.87 -54.51
C ALA A 245 52.70 -16.98 -54.43
N PHE A 246 52.18 -17.49 -53.31
CA PHE A 246 50.75 -17.47 -53.02
C PHE A 246 50.24 -16.03 -52.85
N THR A 247 50.93 -15.21 -52.05
CA THR A 247 50.59 -13.80 -51.81
C THR A 247 50.47 -13.01 -53.12
N VAL A 248 51.43 -13.17 -54.04
CA VAL A 248 51.40 -12.50 -55.35
C VAL A 248 50.17 -12.89 -56.17
N LYS A 249 49.72 -14.15 -56.11
CA LYS A 249 48.49 -14.60 -56.79
C LYS A 249 47.21 -14.03 -56.17
N GLN A 250 47.27 -13.63 -54.91
CA GLN A 250 46.11 -13.09 -54.20
C GLN A 250 46.00 -11.56 -54.27
N LYS A 251 47.02 -10.86 -54.77
CA LYS A 251 46.98 -9.39 -54.94
C LYS A 251 45.75 -8.96 -55.74
N GLY A 252 45.07 -7.94 -55.23
CA GLY A 252 43.83 -7.39 -55.79
C GLY A 252 42.57 -8.19 -55.48
N ASN A 253 42.67 -9.39 -54.89
CA ASN A 253 41.49 -10.16 -54.48
C ASN A 253 40.96 -9.67 -53.12
N ILE A 254 39.64 -9.73 -53.01
CA ILE A 254 38.95 -9.73 -51.73
C ILE A 254 38.85 -11.18 -51.28
N LEU A 255 39.29 -11.47 -50.06
CA LEU A 255 39.29 -12.80 -49.46
C LEU A 255 38.26 -12.82 -48.33
N LEU A 256 37.42 -13.85 -48.31
CA LEU A 256 36.40 -14.06 -47.28
C LEU A 256 36.83 -15.25 -46.44
N GLN A 257 37.05 -15.02 -45.16
CA GLN A 257 37.46 -16.06 -44.22
C GLN A 257 36.27 -16.98 -43.92
N VAL A 258 36.36 -18.26 -44.30
CA VAL A 258 35.22 -19.21 -44.21
C VAL A 258 35.21 -20.06 -42.93
N GLU A 259 36.32 -20.09 -42.19
CA GLU A 259 36.52 -20.93 -41.01
C GLU A 259 36.46 -20.17 -39.67
N ALA A 260 36.25 -18.84 -39.71
CA ALA A 260 36.15 -17.97 -38.53
C ALA A 260 34.90 -17.08 -38.61
N ASN A 261 34.97 -15.83 -38.14
CA ASN A 261 33.79 -14.95 -38.01
C ASN A 261 33.38 -14.23 -39.31
N GLY A 262 33.83 -14.72 -40.47
CA GLY A 262 33.42 -14.22 -41.78
C GLY A 262 34.11 -12.91 -42.20
N GLU A 263 35.30 -12.65 -41.68
CA GLU A 263 36.06 -11.44 -41.98
C GLU A 263 36.40 -11.32 -43.47
N ALA A 264 36.28 -10.09 -43.99
CA ALA A 264 36.68 -9.77 -45.34
C ALA A 264 38.05 -9.08 -45.31
N TRP A 265 38.97 -9.57 -46.13
CA TRP A 265 40.34 -9.09 -46.25
C TRP A 265 40.61 -8.65 -47.68
N TYR A 266 41.38 -7.59 -47.87
CA TYR A 266 41.84 -7.16 -49.18
C TYR A 266 43.36 -7.28 -49.28
N VAL A 267 43.86 -7.96 -50.30
CA VAL A 267 45.30 -8.09 -50.52
C VAL A 267 45.78 -6.98 -51.45
N ALA A 268 46.54 -6.03 -50.92
CA ALA A 268 47.00 -4.87 -51.67
C ALA A 268 48.24 -5.17 -52.52
N GLY A 269 48.64 -4.20 -53.34
CA GLY A 269 49.78 -4.32 -54.25
C GLY A 269 51.13 -4.54 -53.55
N ASP A 270 51.25 -4.09 -52.30
CA ASP A 270 52.40 -4.34 -51.42
C ASP A 270 52.51 -5.81 -50.96
N GLY A 271 51.48 -6.63 -51.24
CA GLY A 271 51.41 -8.03 -50.83
C GLY A 271 50.91 -8.23 -49.41
N LYS A 272 50.43 -7.20 -48.73
CA LYS A 272 49.82 -7.35 -47.40
C LYS A 272 48.31 -7.42 -47.49
N ARG A 273 47.70 -8.11 -46.53
CA ARG A 273 46.25 -8.16 -46.35
C ARG A 273 45.79 -7.09 -45.36
N TYR A 274 44.70 -6.42 -45.72
CA TYR A 274 44.07 -5.34 -44.99
C TYR A 274 42.68 -5.77 -44.54
N LEU A 275 42.36 -5.61 -43.26
CA LEU A 275 41.03 -5.91 -42.75
C LEU A 275 40.02 -4.88 -43.28
N LEU A 276 39.00 -5.34 -44.01
CA LEU A 276 37.99 -4.44 -44.58
C LEU A 276 36.97 -3.97 -43.54
N GLY A 277 36.71 -4.76 -42.48
CA GLY A 277 35.79 -4.39 -41.41
C GLY A 277 34.37 -4.15 -41.91
N PHE A 278 33.74 -3.05 -41.48
CA PHE A 278 32.40 -2.67 -41.94
C PHE A 278 32.41 -2.11 -43.37
N PRO A 279 31.29 -2.20 -44.12
CA PRO A 279 31.21 -1.72 -45.52
C PRO A 279 31.70 -0.29 -45.75
N LYS A 280 31.42 0.63 -44.81
CA LYS A 280 31.88 2.02 -44.86
C LYS A 280 33.41 2.16 -44.81
N ASP A 281 34.09 1.28 -44.07
CA ASP A 281 35.54 1.28 -43.90
C ASP A 281 36.22 0.57 -45.08
N ALA A 282 35.61 -0.53 -45.55
CA ALA A 282 36.10 -1.32 -46.67
C ALA A 282 36.34 -0.46 -47.92
N PHE A 283 35.38 0.40 -48.28
CA PHE A 283 35.50 1.25 -49.47
C PHE A 283 36.62 2.28 -49.34
N ARG A 284 36.81 2.87 -48.14
CA ARG A 284 37.89 3.81 -47.86
C ARG A 284 39.26 3.16 -48.03
N ILE A 285 39.42 1.95 -47.49
CA ILE A 285 40.68 1.18 -47.54
C ILE A 285 41.01 0.79 -48.97
N MET A 286 40.04 0.23 -49.70
CA MET A 286 40.24 -0.16 -51.10
C MET A 286 40.63 1.02 -52.00
N ARG A 287 40.13 2.23 -51.71
CA ARG A 287 40.48 3.45 -52.48
C ARG A 287 41.85 4.03 -52.14
N GLN A 288 42.35 3.80 -50.93
CA GLN A 288 43.63 4.34 -50.47
C GLN A 288 44.82 3.45 -50.86
N LEU A 289 44.59 2.17 -51.17
CA LEU A 289 45.63 1.20 -51.49
C LEU A 289 45.77 1.06 -53.01
N ASP A 290 46.95 1.42 -53.52
CA ASP A 290 47.32 1.60 -54.94
C ASP A 290 47.22 0.33 -55.83
N TYR A 291 46.02 -0.19 -56.04
CA TYR A 291 45.79 -1.21 -57.07
C TYR A 291 44.50 -1.01 -57.88
N TRP A 292 43.48 -0.35 -57.32
CA TRP A 292 42.24 -0.07 -58.06
C TRP A 292 42.33 1.15 -58.99
N THR A 293 43.30 2.04 -58.79
CA THR A 293 43.39 3.34 -59.49
C THR A 293 44.33 3.35 -60.69
N ASN A 294 45.33 2.47 -60.73
CA ASN A 294 46.46 2.64 -61.67
C ASN A 294 46.44 1.72 -62.91
N ASP A 295 45.60 0.67 -62.95
CA ASP A 295 45.51 -0.27 -64.10
C ASP A 295 44.09 -0.52 -64.64
N TRP A 296 43.07 0.22 -64.17
CA TRP A 296 41.72 0.08 -64.73
C TRP A 296 41.63 0.68 -66.14
N LYS A 297 41.81 -0.16 -67.17
CA LYS A 297 41.38 0.15 -68.53
C LYS A 297 39.87 0.12 -68.57
N SER A 298 39.25 1.30 -68.47
CA SER A 298 37.81 1.49 -68.62
C SER A 298 37.28 0.72 -69.83
N PRO A 299 36.29 -0.18 -69.68
CA PRO A 299 35.66 -0.81 -70.84
C PRO A 299 35.03 0.30 -71.69
N ALA A 300 35.32 0.29 -72.99
CA ALA A 300 34.90 1.31 -73.94
C ALA A 300 33.42 1.65 -73.80
N LYS A 301 33.11 2.95 -73.75
CA LYS A 301 31.75 3.51 -73.65
C LYS A 301 30.80 2.82 -74.64
N THR A 302 29.94 1.94 -74.15
CA THR A 302 28.74 1.56 -74.89
C THR A 302 27.60 2.53 -74.55
N ALA A 303 26.87 2.90 -75.59
CA ALA A 303 25.98 4.05 -75.73
C ALA A 303 24.88 4.20 -74.65
N PRO A 304 24.39 5.44 -74.41
CA PRO A 304 23.33 5.70 -73.45
C PRO A 304 22.00 5.10 -73.91
N ILE A 305 21.31 4.47 -72.98
CA ILE A 305 19.96 3.92 -73.14
C ILE A 305 18.98 5.09 -73.24
N SER A 306 18.29 5.19 -74.37
CA SER A 306 17.30 6.22 -74.68
C SER A 306 16.06 6.13 -73.79
N ALA A 307 15.62 7.29 -73.30
CA ALA A 307 14.36 7.46 -72.59
C ALA A 307 13.18 7.38 -73.56
N GLU A 308 12.18 6.56 -73.25
CA GLU A 308 10.86 6.60 -73.88
C GLU A 308 9.82 7.09 -72.87
N LYS A 309 9.19 8.21 -73.23
CA LYS A 309 8.00 8.82 -72.64
C LYS A 309 6.78 8.11 -73.20
N GLU A 310 5.82 7.73 -72.35
CA GLU A 310 4.37 7.80 -72.63
C GLU A 310 3.67 7.98 -71.27
N ALA A 311 3.03 9.13 -70.97
CA ALA A 311 1.72 9.63 -71.42
C ALA A 311 0.69 9.45 -70.29
N GLY A 312 0.14 10.57 -69.82
CA GLY A 312 -0.61 10.67 -68.57
C GLY A 312 -2.04 10.11 -68.62
N SER A 313 -2.55 9.78 -67.43
CA SER A 313 -3.98 9.81 -67.13
C SER A 313 -4.17 10.43 -65.76
N SER A 314 -5.03 11.44 -65.73
CA SER A 314 -5.32 12.30 -64.58
C SER A 314 -6.43 11.68 -63.75
N THR A 315 -6.21 11.47 -62.46
CA THR A 315 -7.29 11.41 -61.46
C THR A 315 -6.83 12.13 -60.20
N THR A 316 -7.56 13.19 -59.85
CA THR A 316 -7.38 14.08 -58.70
C THR A 316 -7.67 13.40 -57.36
N PRO A 317 -7.19 13.99 -56.24
CA PRO A 317 -7.11 13.33 -54.94
C PRO A 317 -8.39 13.45 -54.11
N GLN A 318 -8.79 12.38 -53.43
CA GLN A 318 -9.86 12.39 -52.43
C GLN A 318 -9.26 12.62 -51.03
N VAL A 319 -9.71 13.73 -50.44
CA VAL A 319 -9.44 14.20 -49.08
C VAL A 319 -10.31 13.40 -48.11
N TYR A 320 -9.71 12.80 -47.07
CA TYR A 320 -10.46 12.29 -45.92
C TYR A 320 -10.12 13.14 -44.68
N SER A 321 -11.17 13.70 -44.08
CA SER A 321 -11.18 14.47 -42.83
C SER A 321 -11.51 13.52 -41.65
N PRO A 322 -11.17 13.86 -40.39
CA PRO A 322 -11.18 12.93 -39.27
C PRO A 322 -12.57 12.78 -38.63
N VAL A 323 -12.85 11.58 -38.11
CA VAL A 323 -14.05 11.30 -37.29
C VAL A 323 -13.64 11.31 -35.82
N SER A 324 -14.19 12.26 -35.11
CA SER A 324 -14.27 12.32 -33.64
C SER A 324 -15.58 11.68 -33.17
N LEU A 325 -15.49 10.72 -32.25
CA LEU A 325 -16.43 10.43 -31.17
C LEU A 325 -15.64 9.77 -30.03
#